data_AF-A0A1X0QSD6-F1
#
_entry.id   AF-A0A1X0QSD6-F1
#
_cell.length_a   1.000
_cell.length_b   1.000
_cell.length_c   1.000
_cell.angle_alpha   90.00
_cell.angle_beta   90.00
_cell.angle_gamma   90.00
#
_symmetry.space_group_name_H-M   'P 1'
#
loop_
_entity.id
_entity.type
_entity.pdbx_description
1 polymer ?
#
loop_
_entity_poly.entity_id
_entity_poly.type
_entity_poly.pdbx_seq_one_letter_code
_entity_poly.pdbx_strand_id
1 'polypeptide(L)'
;MSSEVETIVHTNKTDEVDSLRFTTRAGGAYIPPHRMRQMQQSIKDTSSEAYQRITWEALKKSINGLINKVNTSNIKMIIPELFAENLVRGRGLYCRSIMKAQTASLPFTPVYAAVTAVVNTKLPAVGALLLSRLVVQFRRAFRRNDK
;
A
#
# COMPACT_ATOMS: atom_id res chain seq x y z
N MET A 1 40.88 2.90 -41.42
CA MET A 1 39.52 3.44 -41.15
C MET A 1 38.75 2.41 -40.35
N SER A 2 38.90 2.42 -39.02
CA SER A 2 38.06 1.61 -38.13
C SER A 2 37.41 2.58 -37.16
N SER A 3 36.14 2.90 -37.42
CA SER A 3 35.32 3.75 -36.54
C SER A 3 34.77 2.85 -35.43
N GLU A 4 35.30 2.97 -34.23
CA GLU A 4 34.69 2.41 -33.04
C GLU A 4 33.39 3.17 -32.76
N VAL A 5 32.26 2.48 -32.90
CA VAL A 5 30.94 2.99 -32.53
C VAL A 5 30.85 2.96 -31.01
N GLU A 6 31.09 4.10 -30.37
CA GLU A 6 30.76 4.29 -28.95
C GLU A 6 29.26 4.02 -28.78
N THR A 7 28.95 2.90 -28.11
CA THR A 7 27.57 2.56 -27.76
C THR A 7 27.18 3.48 -26.61
N ILE A 8 26.48 4.57 -26.91
CA ILE A 8 25.92 5.48 -25.91
C ILE A 8 24.85 4.71 -25.13
N VAL A 9 25.24 4.19 -23.96
CA VAL A 9 24.29 3.68 -22.96
C VAL A 9 23.40 4.84 -22.55
N HIS A 10 22.19 4.89 -23.11
CA HIS A 10 21.14 5.79 -22.65
C HIS A 10 20.71 5.34 -21.26
N THR A 11 21.37 5.86 -20.22
CA THR A 11 20.88 5.76 -18.85
C THR A 11 19.61 6.61 -18.76
N ASN A 12 18.46 5.95 -18.88
CA ASN A 12 17.18 6.59 -18.73
C ASN A 12 17.04 7.15 -17.31
N LYS A 13 16.71 8.44 -17.17
CA LYS A 13 16.46 9.12 -15.87
C LYS A 13 15.42 8.40 -14.98
N THR A 14 14.63 7.50 -15.54
CA THR A 14 13.71 6.61 -14.83
C THR A 14 14.41 5.68 -13.84
N ASP A 15 15.67 5.30 -14.10
CA ASP A 15 16.46 4.45 -13.21
C ASP A 15 16.93 5.21 -11.95
N GLU A 16 16.92 6.54 -11.96
CA GLU A 16 17.40 7.38 -10.85
C GLU A 16 16.43 7.36 -9.65
N VAL A 17 15.12 7.31 -9.91
CA VAL A 17 14.08 7.34 -8.85
C VAL A 17 13.94 5.99 -8.15
N ASP A 18 14.08 4.90 -8.90
CA ASP A 18 14.10 3.54 -8.34
C ASP A 18 15.46 3.20 -7.73
N SER A 19 16.58 3.67 -8.31
CA SER A 19 17.90 3.49 -7.68
C SER A 19 17.97 4.19 -6.32
N LEU A 20 17.46 5.41 -6.15
CA LEU A 20 17.48 6.12 -4.85
C LEU A 20 16.76 5.38 -3.69
N ARG A 21 15.86 4.44 -3.98
CA ARG A 21 15.21 3.60 -2.96
C ARG A 21 15.97 2.29 -2.68
N PHE A 22 16.84 1.86 -3.58
CA PHE A 22 17.51 0.56 -3.53
C PHE A 22 19.06 0.62 -3.52
N THR A 23 19.70 1.78 -3.70
CA THR A 23 21.17 1.89 -3.89
C THR A 23 21.98 2.39 -2.69
N THR A 24 21.59 2.08 -1.45
CA THR A 24 22.61 2.05 -0.39
C THR A 24 22.47 0.81 0.46
N ARG A 25 23.62 0.20 0.79
CA ARG A 25 23.74 -0.87 1.80
C ARG A 25 23.24 -0.45 3.20
N ALA A 26 22.87 0.83 3.37
CA ALA A 26 22.32 1.45 4.57
C ALA A 26 20.87 1.98 4.37
N GLY A 27 20.06 1.31 3.55
CA GLY A 27 18.60 1.46 3.59
C GLY A 27 18.01 2.77 3.07
N GLY A 28 18.76 3.55 2.28
CA GLY A 28 18.30 4.79 1.63
C GLY A 28 17.98 5.93 2.60
N ALA A 29 18.54 7.12 2.38
CA ALA A 29 18.20 8.29 3.19
C ALA A 29 16.71 8.66 3.00
N TYR A 30 16.01 8.99 4.09
CA TYR A 30 14.62 9.44 4.02
C TYR A 30 14.50 10.68 3.13
N ILE A 31 13.66 10.59 2.10
CA ILE A 31 13.33 11.71 1.21
C ILE A 31 12.05 12.39 1.71
N PRO A 32 12.07 13.68 2.06
CA PRO A 32 10.87 14.40 2.47
C PRO A 32 9.76 14.40 1.40
N PRO A 33 8.46 14.39 1.79
CA PRO A 33 7.35 14.26 0.84
C PRO A 33 7.28 15.35 -0.22
N HIS A 34 7.65 16.60 0.11
CA HIS A 34 7.64 17.71 -0.86
C HIS A 34 8.67 17.51 -1.97
N ARG A 35 9.88 17.03 -1.63
CA ARG A 35 10.94 16.71 -2.60
C ARG A 35 10.55 15.50 -3.46
N MET A 36 9.94 14.49 -2.85
CA MET A 36 9.40 13.35 -3.59
C MET A 36 8.34 13.77 -4.63
N ARG A 37 7.44 14.71 -4.30
CA ARG A 37 6.45 15.23 -5.25
C ARG A 37 7.09 15.96 -6.42
N GLN A 38 8.10 16.79 -6.17
CA GLN A 38 8.84 17.48 -7.23
C GLN A 38 9.48 16.50 -8.21
N MET A 39 10.08 15.42 -7.70
CA MET A 39 10.65 14.35 -8.55
C MET A 39 9.56 13.65 -9.37
N GLN A 40 8.41 13.36 -8.77
CA GLN A 40 7.29 12.66 -9.41
C GLN A 40 6.58 13.49 -10.49
N GLN A 41 6.63 14.83 -10.45
CA GLN A 41 6.00 15.70 -11.45
C GLN A 41 6.55 15.49 -12.88
N SER A 42 7.77 14.95 -12.99
CA SER A 42 8.39 14.63 -14.27
C SER A 42 7.77 13.41 -14.96
N ILE A 43 7.07 12.54 -14.22
CA ILE A 43 6.49 11.30 -14.73
C ILE A 43 5.03 11.57 -15.13
N LYS A 44 4.81 11.79 -16.42
CA LYS A 44 3.48 12.08 -16.98
C LYS A 44 2.82 10.88 -17.66
N ASP A 45 3.61 9.93 -18.13
CA ASP A 45 3.09 8.74 -18.80
C ASP A 45 2.42 7.80 -17.79
N THR A 46 1.10 7.67 -17.92
CA THR A 46 0.25 6.87 -17.03
C THR A 46 0.39 5.36 -17.25
N SER A 47 0.92 4.94 -18.41
CA SER A 47 1.14 3.53 -18.72
C SER A 47 2.47 3.02 -18.20
N SER A 48 3.43 3.93 -17.95
CA SER A 48 4.76 3.60 -17.46
C SER A 48 4.76 2.83 -16.13
N GLU A 49 5.71 1.92 -15.99
CA GLU A 49 5.91 1.17 -14.73
C GLU A 49 6.14 2.13 -13.55
N ALA A 50 6.92 3.19 -13.76
CA ALA A 50 7.20 4.20 -12.73
C ALA A 50 5.92 4.86 -12.21
N TYR A 51 5.00 5.25 -13.09
CA TYR A 51 3.70 5.80 -12.71
C TYR A 51 2.85 4.78 -11.95
N GLN A 52 2.81 3.53 -12.43
CA GLN A 52 2.08 2.45 -11.75
C GLN A 52 2.60 2.18 -10.34
N ARG A 53 3.93 2.26 -10.12
CA ARG A 53 4.57 2.14 -8.81
C ARG A 53 4.24 3.32 -7.90
N ILE A 54 4.28 4.56 -8.41
CA ILE A 54 3.91 5.76 -7.66
C ILE A 54 2.45 5.69 -7.19
N THR A 55 1.52 5.37 -8.09
CA THR A 55 0.10 5.24 -7.76
C THR A 55 -0.16 4.08 -6.80
N TRP A 56 0.56 2.97 -6.93
CA TRP A 56 0.48 1.86 -5.98
C TRP A 56 0.94 2.23 -4.57
N GLU A 57 2.06 2.94 -4.45
CA GLU A 57 2.55 3.41 -3.15
C GLU A 57 1.64 4.48 -2.53
N ALA A 58 1.02 5.33 -3.36
CA ALA A 58 0.00 6.28 -2.91
C ALA A 58 -1.24 5.54 -2.35
N LEU A 59 -1.77 4.56 -3.10
CA LEU A 59 -2.90 3.72 -2.67
C LEU A 59 -2.61 3.01 -1.34
N LYS A 60 -1.42 2.42 -1.20
CA LYS A 60 -0.97 1.78 0.04
C LYS A 60 -0.91 2.76 1.21
N LYS A 61 -0.40 3.98 1.02
CA LYS A 61 -0.34 5.00 2.07
C LYS A 61 -1.73 5.51 2.44
N SER A 62 -2.59 5.74 1.46
CA SER A 62 -3.96 6.22 1.66
C SER A 62 -4.77 5.22 2.49
N ILE A 63 -4.84 3.95 2.05
CA ILE A 63 -5.55 2.89 2.77
C ILE A 63 -5.02 2.76 4.21
N ASN A 64 -3.70 2.69 4.39
CA ASN A 64 -3.12 2.60 5.74
C ASN A 64 -3.45 3.82 6.60
N GLY A 65 -3.42 5.01 6.02
CA GLY A 65 -3.77 6.25 6.71
C GLY A 65 -5.23 6.25 7.18
N LEU A 66 -6.16 5.81 6.34
CA LEU A 66 -7.58 5.72 6.68
C LEU A 66 -7.84 4.70 7.79
N ILE A 67 -7.24 3.51 7.70
CA ILE A 67 -7.40 2.46 8.72
C ILE A 67 -6.80 2.87 10.07
N ASN A 68 -5.69 3.61 10.09
CA ASN A 68 -5.10 4.07 11.35
C ASN A 68 -5.91 5.19 12.03
N LYS A 69 -6.67 5.98 11.26
CA LYS A 69 -7.46 7.11 11.78
C LYS A 69 -8.86 6.73 12.22
N VAL A 70 -9.38 5.58 11.79
CA VAL A 70 -10.79 5.23 11.99
C VAL A 70 -11.12 4.97 13.46
N ASN A 71 -12.23 5.51 13.91
CA ASN A 71 -12.80 5.32 15.25
C ASN A 71 -14.33 5.45 15.20
N THR A 72 -14.98 5.28 16.35
CA THR A 72 -16.44 5.29 16.46
C THR A 72 -17.08 6.62 16.07
N SER A 73 -16.41 7.76 16.26
CA SER A 73 -16.96 9.09 15.95
C SER A 73 -16.80 9.47 14.48
N ASN A 74 -15.76 8.97 13.79
CA ASN A 74 -15.45 9.37 12.41
C ASN A 74 -15.71 8.31 11.33
N ILE A 75 -16.13 7.09 11.70
CA ILE A 75 -16.31 5.97 10.76
C ILE A 75 -17.22 6.34 9.56
N LYS A 76 -18.26 7.15 9.79
CA LYS A 76 -19.17 7.63 8.72
C LYS A 76 -18.47 8.47 7.65
N MET A 77 -17.40 9.18 8.00
CA MET A 77 -16.59 9.98 7.08
C MET A 77 -15.49 9.15 6.42
N ILE A 78 -14.87 8.24 7.18
CA ILE A 78 -13.80 7.37 6.68
C ILE A 78 -14.30 6.40 5.60
N ILE A 79 -15.53 5.89 5.74
CA ILE A 79 -16.07 4.90 4.79
C ILE A 79 -16.15 5.44 3.35
N PRO A 80 -16.75 6.61 3.08
CA PRO A 80 -16.71 7.21 1.74
C PRO A 80 -15.30 7.43 1.19
N GLU A 81 -14.37 7.95 2.01
CA GLU A 81 -12.97 8.14 1.60
C GLU A 81 -12.31 6.81 1.23
N LEU A 82 -12.58 5.75 1.99
CA LEU A 82 -12.06 4.42 1.72
C LEU A 82 -12.62 3.82 0.41
N PHE A 83 -13.88 4.08 0.08
CA PHE A 83 -14.48 3.65 -1.19
C PHE A 83 -14.06 4.50 -2.40
N ALA A 84 -13.52 5.70 -2.18
CA ALA A 84 -12.89 6.48 -3.24
C ALA A 84 -11.55 5.88 -3.70
N GLU A 85 -10.93 5.03 -2.86
CA GLU A 85 -9.73 4.28 -3.22
C GLU A 85 -10.06 3.02 -4.04
N ASN A 86 -9.12 2.60 -4.91
CA ASN A 86 -9.30 1.38 -5.70
C ASN A 86 -9.06 0.11 -4.84
N LEU A 87 -10.07 -0.26 -4.05
CA LEU A 87 -10.04 -1.44 -3.18
C LEU A 87 -10.04 -2.77 -3.95
N VAL A 88 -10.43 -2.80 -5.22
CA VAL A 88 -10.35 -4.02 -6.05
C VAL A 88 -8.90 -4.36 -6.37
N ARG A 89 -8.13 -3.35 -6.83
CA ARG A 89 -6.67 -3.43 -7.02
C ARG A 89 -5.96 -3.58 -5.68
N GLY A 90 -6.39 -2.81 -4.68
CA GLY A 90 -5.80 -2.71 -3.34
C GLY A 90 -6.26 -3.75 -2.32
N ARG A 91 -7.06 -4.77 -2.67
CA ARG A 91 -7.68 -5.69 -1.71
C ARG A 91 -6.69 -6.34 -0.74
N GLY A 92 -5.51 -6.70 -1.25
CA GLY A 92 -4.44 -7.27 -0.43
C GLY A 92 -3.81 -6.27 0.54
N LEU A 93 -3.73 -5.00 0.15
CA LEU A 93 -3.24 -3.89 0.98
C LEU A 93 -4.24 -3.60 2.11
N TYR A 94 -5.53 -3.51 1.78
CA TYR A 94 -6.60 -3.35 2.75
C TYR A 94 -6.57 -4.45 3.82
N CYS A 95 -6.59 -5.73 3.40
CA CYS A 95 -6.57 -6.84 4.35
C CYS A 95 -5.35 -6.80 5.27
N ARG A 96 -4.17 -6.50 4.72
CA ARG A 96 -2.93 -6.38 5.51
C ARG A 96 -3.01 -5.22 6.50
N SER A 97 -3.58 -4.09 6.08
CA SER A 97 -3.76 -2.90 6.91
C SER A 97 -4.67 -3.21 8.11
N ILE A 98 -5.85 -3.79 7.86
CA ILE A 98 -6.79 -4.21 8.91
C ILE A 98 -6.15 -5.19 9.89
N MET A 99 -5.54 -6.27 9.40
CA MET A 99 -4.92 -7.28 10.26
C MET A 99 -3.81 -6.68 11.14
N LYS A 100 -2.95 -5.82 10.55
CA LYS A 100 -1.87 -5.17 11.30
C LYS A 100 -2.41 -4.18 12.33
N ALA A 101 -3.39 -3.37 11.97
CA ALA A 101 -4.00 -2.41 12.88
C ALA A 101 -4.69 -3.11 14.05
N GLN A 102 -5.43 -4.20 13.78
CA GLN A 102 -6.10 -4.99 14.81
C GLN A 102 -5.11 -5.64 15.78
N THR A 103 -4.04 -6.26 15.29
CA THR A 103 -2.99 -6.83 16.16
C THR A 103 -2.29 -5.76 17.00
N ALA A 104 -2.12 -4.54 16.48
CA ALA A 104 -1.51 -3.43 17.22
C ALA A 104 -2.47 -2.71 18.18
N SER A 105 -3.79 -2.90 18.05
CA SER A 105 -4.80 -2.20 18.85
C SER A 105 -6.08 -3.02 18.99
N LEU A 106 -6.02 -4.02 19.88
CA LEU A 106 -7.15 -4.91 20.19
C LEU A 106 -8.44 -4.18 20.59
N PRO A 107 -8.43 -3.08 21.38
CA PRO A 107 -9.67 -2.39 21.77
C PRO A 107 -10.49 -1.85 20.58
N PHE A 108 -9.85 -1.58 19.44
CA PHE A 108 -10.50 -1.09 18.22
C PHE A 108 -11.06 -2.20 17.33
N THR A 109 -10.96 -3.48 17.74
CA THR A 109 -11.48 -4.63 16.97
C THR A 109 -12.95 -4.43 16.50
N PRO A 110 -13.88 -3.94 17.33
CA PRO A 110 -15.26 -3.69 16.88
C PRO A 110 -15.35 -2.65 15.75
N VAL A 111 -14.49 -1.63 15.77
CA VAL A 111 -14.43 -0.61 14.71
C VAL A 111 -13.90 -1.22 13.41
N TYR A 112 -12.82 -1.99 13.47
CA TYR A 112 -12.27 -2.67 12.28
C TYR A 112 -13.25 -3.69 11.69
N ALA A 113 -14.00 -4.39 12.54
CA ALA A 113 -15.07 -5.29 12.12
C ALA A 113 -16.21 -4.53 11.43
N ALA A 114 -16.64 -3.38 11.98
CA ALA A 114 -17.67 -2.55 11.36
C ALA A 114 -17.25 -2.02 9.99
N VAL A 115 -16.01 -1.51 9.85
CA VAL A 115 -15.46 -1.09 8.55
C VAL A 115 -15.48 -2.25 7.56
N THR A 116 -15.00 -3.42 7.99
CA THR A 116 -14.97 -4.62 7.15
C THR A 116 -16.36 -5.08 6.73
N ALA A 117 -17.34 -5.03 7.64
CA ALA A 117 -18.71 -5.40 7.34
C ALA A 117 -19.30 -4.52 6.23
N VAL A 118 -19.12 -3.20 6.33
CA VAL A 118 -19.58 -2.26 5.29
C VAL A 118 -18.88 -2.53 3.96
N VAL A 119 -17.55 -2.69 3.95
CA VAL A 119 -16.79 -3.07 2.74
C VAL A 119 -17.33 -4.35 2.12
N ASN A 120 -17.63 -5.37 2.95
CA ASN A 120 -18.14 -6.66 2.49
C ASN A 120 -19.51 -6.56 1.80
N THR A 121 -20.37 -5.61 2.19
CA THR A 121 -21.67 -5.40 1.51
C THR A 121 -21.56 -4.95 0.05
N LYS A 122 -20.44 -4.32 -0.32
CA LYS A 122 -20.20 -3.77 -1.67
C LYS A 122 -19.15 -4.55 -2.46
N LEU A 123 -18.14 -5.09 -1.76
CA LEU A 123 -16.98 -5.77 -2.31
C LEU A 123 -16.75 -7.09 -1.57
N PRO A 124 -17.63 -8.10 -1.71
CA PRO A 124 -17.58 -9.34 -0.92
C PRO A 124 -16.27 -10.11 -1.11
N ALA A 125 -15.65 -10.02 -2.29
CA ALA A 125 -14.34 -10.63 -2.55
C ALA A 125 -13.23 -10.09 -1.62
N VAL A 126 -13.32 -8.83 -1.18
CA VAL A 126 -12.37 -8.22 -0.23
C VAL A 126 -12.58 -8.80 1.17
N GLY A 127 -13.83 -8.91 1.61
CA GLY A 127 -14.18 -9.50 2.91
C GLY A 127 -13.81 -10.99 2.98
N ALA A 128 -14.10 -11.76 1.94
CA ALA A 128 -13.73 -13.17 1.83
C ALA A 128 -12.20 -13.38 1.90
N LEU A 129 -11.42 -12.51 1.26
CA LEU A 129 -9.96 -12.54 1.34
C LEU A 129 -9.45 -12.27 2.76
N LEU A 130 -10.02 -11.27 3.45
CA LEU A 130 -9.64 -10.96 4.82
C LEU A 130 -9.96 -12.13 5.76
N LEU A 131 -11.18 -12.69 5.68
CA LEU A 131 -11.61 -13.83 6.48
C LEU A 131 -10.68 -15.03 6.28
N SER A 132 -10.38 -15.38 5.03
CA SER A 132 -9.47 -16.49 4.70
C SER A 132 -8.09 -16.29 5.33
N ARG A 133 -7.56 -15.07 5.32
CA ARG A 133 -6.27 -14.74 5.95
C ARG A 133 -6.31 -14.81 7.47
N LEU A 134 -7.39 -14.33 8.10
CA LEU A 134 -7.59 -14.41 9.54
C LEU A 134 -7.66 -15.87 10.02
N VAL A 135 -8.38 -16.73 9.32
CA VAL A 135 -8.45 -18.17 9.62
C VAL A 135 -7.07 -18.82 9.53
N VAL A 136 -6.28 -18.50 8.48
CA VAL A 136 -4.91 -19.01 8.35
C VAL A 136 -4.00 -18.48 9.47
N GLN A 137 -4.11 -17.20 9.84
CA GLN A 137 -3.36 -16.61 10.95
C GLN A 137 -3.67 -17.33 12.26
N PHE A 138 -4.95 -17.51 12.58
CA PHE A 138 -5.41 -18.22 13.77
C PHE A 138 -4.87 -19.66 13.80
N ARG A 139 -5.03 -20.43 12.72
CA ARG A 139 -4.51 -21.81 12.64
C ARG A 139 -2.99 -21.89 12.79
N ARG A 140 -2.25 -20.87 12.37
CA ARG A 140 -0.78 -20.80 12.55
C ARG A 140 -0.40 -20.42 13.98
N ALA A 141 -1.14 -19.52 14.61
CA ALA A 141 -0.93 -19.14 16.01
C ALA A 141 -1.23 -20.34 16.94
N PHE A 142 -2.39 -20.98 16.75
CA PHE A 142 -2.79 -22.17 17.49
C PHE A 142 -1.75 -23.30 17.42
N ARG A 143 -1.28 -23.66 16.21
CA ARG A 143 -0.24 -24.69 16.04
C ARG A 143 1.10 -24.35 16.70
N ARG A 144 1.40 -23.07 16.90
CA ARG A 144 2.63 -22.59 17.55
C ARG A 144 2.44 -22.32 19.04
N ASN A 145 1.25 -22.57 19.59
CA ASN A 145 0.87 -22.19 20.95
C ASN A 145 1.13 -20.70 21.25
N ASP A 146 0.91 -19.87 20.23
CA ASP A 146 1.03 -18.41 20.26
C ASP A 146 -0.32 -17.86 20.74
N LYS A 147 -0.42 -17.60 22.05
CA LYS A 147 -1.63 -17.19 22.76
C LYS A 147 -2.00 -15.74 22.50
#